data_AF-A0A1I1XJK7-F1
#
_entry.id   AF-A0A1I1XJK7-F1
#
_cell.length_a   1.000
_cell.length_b   1.000
_cell.length_c   1.000
_cell.angle_alpha   90.00
_cell.angle_beta   90.00
_cell.angle_gamma   90.00
#
_symmetry.space_group_name_H-M   'P 1'
#
loop_
_entity.id
_entity.type
_entity.pdbx_description
1 polymer ?
#
loop_
_entity_poly.entity_id
_entity_poly.type
_entity_poly.pdbx_seq_one_letter_code
_entity_poly.pdbx_strand_id
1 'polypeptide(L)'
;MLEHHLIDVLHTWIFPVTLGNGKKLFEESTQAQGWQLTDATISTTGVIIASYVPAGNVKTGSFVPDKVSEAEITRRNKLAKE
;
A
#
# COMPACT_ATOMS: atom_id res chain seq x y z
N MET A 1 14.98 12.56 -6.08
CA MET A 1 13.96 12.30 -7.13
C MET A 1 12.61 11.98 -6.52
N LEU A 2 12.48 10.93 -5.69
CA LEU A 2 11.25 10.61 -4.95
C LEU A 2 10.76 11.80 -4.10
N GLU A 3 11.62 12.35 -3.24
CA GLU A 3 11.29 13.49 -2.37
C GLU A 3 10.84 14.74 -3.13
N HIS A 4 11.40 14.96 -4.33
CA HIS A 4 11.06 16.11 -5.17
C HIS A 4 9.99 15.80 -6.22
N HIS A 5 9.35 14.63 -6.16
CA HIS A 5 8.28 14.22 -7.07
C HIS A 5 8.67 14.28 -8.56
N LEU A 6 9.93 13.94 -8.88
CA LEU A 6 10.51 14.03 -10.23
C LEU A 6 10.42 12.72 -11.03
N ILE A 7 9.63 11.75 -10.57
CA ILE A 7 9.46 10.46 -11.26
C ILE A 7 8.19 10.53 -12.10
N ASP A 8 8.34 10.36 -13.42
CA ASP A 8 7.19 10.29 -14.34
C ASP A 8 6.58 8.89 -14.40
N VAL A 9 7.43 7.85 -14.41
CA VAL A 9 7.02 6.44 -14.44
C VAL A 9 7.91 5.62 -13.51
N LEU A 10 7.31 4.80 -12.66
CA LEU A 10 7.99 3.82 -11.82
C LEU A 10 7.78 2.42 -12.39
N HIS A 11 8.88 1.78 -12.82
CA HIS A 11 8.87 0.37 -13.21
C HIS A 11 9.37 -0.50 -12.06
N THR A 12 8.52 -1.41 -11.58
CA THR A 12 8.87 -2.36 -10.51
C THR A 12 8.99 -3.76 -11.09
N TRP A 13 10.13 -4.40 -10.84
CA TRP A 13 10.40 -5.79 -11.21
C TRP A 13 10.50 -6.63 -9.94
N ILE A 14 9.47 -7.43 -9.68
CA ILE A 14 9.33 -8.22 -8.46
C ILE A 14 9.75 -9.65 -8.77
N PHE A 15 10.88 -10.05 -8.22
CA PHE A 15 11.43 -11.40 -8.36
C PHE A 15 10.89 -12.31 -7.25
N PRO A 16 10.60 -13.59 -7.55
CA PRO A 16 10.08 -14.55 -6.57
C PRO A 16 11.20 -15.11 -5.66
N VAL A 17 11.88 -14.23 -4.91
CA VAL A 17 13.01 -14.58 -4.04
C VAL A 17 12.97 -13.84 -2.71
N THR A 18 13.59 -14.42 -1.67
CA THR A 18 13.78 -13.80 -0.36
C THR A 18 15.28 -13.68 -0.07
N LEU A 19 15.77 -12.47 0.23
CA LEU A 19 17.20 -12.20 0.44
C LEU A 19 17.61 -12.02 1.91
N GLY A 20 16.66 -11.77 2.82
CA GLY A 20 16.92 -11.55 4.24
C GLY A 20 17.51 -10.17 4.59
N ASN A 21 18.48 -9.66 3.81
CA ASN A 21 19.06 -8.33 3.95
C ASN A 21 19.46 -7.75 2.58
N GLY A 22 19.57 -6.43 2.45
CA GLY A 22 20.02 -5.80 1.21
C GLY A 22 19.65 -4.33 1.10
N LYS A 23 19.89 -3.76 -0.08
CA LYS A 23 19.43 -2.40 -0.43
C LYS A 23 17.91 -2.39 -0.52
N LYS A 24 17.29 -1.35 0.04
CA LYS A 24 15.85 -1.13 -0.02
C LYS A 24 15.53 -0.16 -1.16
N LEU A 25 14.46 -0.43 -1.90
CA LEU A 25 13.95 0.48 -2.93
C LEU A 25 13.44 1.79 -2.31
N PHE A 26 12.84 1.69 -1.12
CA PHE A 26 12.35 2.81 -0.33
C PHE A 26 12.99 2.75 1.06
N GLU A 27 13.58 3.86 1.48
CA GLU A 27 14.14 4.07 2.82
C GLU A 27 13.13 4.75 3.74
N GLU A 28 13.46 4.87 5.03
CA GLU A 28 12.57 5.38 6.07
C GLU A 28 12.10 6.83 5.82
N SER A 29 12.93 7.65 5.17
CA SER A 29 12.62 9.02 4.76
C SER A 29 11.75 9.12 3.50
N THR A 30 11.34 8.00 2.88
CA THR A 30 10.57 8.04 1.64
C THR A 30 9.17 8.60 1.90
N GLN A 31 8.83 9.70 1.22
CA GLN A 31 7.53 10.33 1.36
C GLN A 31 6.40 9.48 0.77
N ALA A 32 5.25 9.47 1.43
CA ALA A 32 4.08 8.73 0.97
C ALA A 32 3.51 9.33 -0.32
N GLN A 33 3.30 8.48 -1.33
CA GLN A 33 2.77 8.89 -2.63
C GLN A 33 1.82 7.82 -3.18
N GLY A 34 0.74 8.25 -3.81
CA GLY A 34 -0.17 7.39 -4.56
C GLY A 34 0.39 7.07 -5.95
N TRP A 35 0.18 5.84 -6.41
CA TRP A 35 0.60 5.35 -7.72
C TRP A 35 -0.57 4.70 -8.45
N GLN A 36 -0.69 4.93 -9.75
CA GLN A 36 -1.66 4.28 -10.61
C GLN A 36 -0.97 3.28 -11.51
N LEU A 37 -1.42 2.02 -11.50
CA LEU A 37 -0.94 0.99 -12.40
C LEU A 37 -1.37 1.31 -13.84
N THR A 38 -0.41 1.37 -14.76
CA THR A 38 -0.66 1.60 -16.19
C THR A 38 -0.45 0.35 -17.03
N ASP A 39 0.44 -0.55 -16.59
CA ASP A 39 0.70 -1.83 -17.26
C ASP A 39 1.24 -2.88 -16.28
N ALA A 40 0.94 -4.15 -16.52
CA ALA A 40 1.48 -5.27 -15.76
C ALA A 40 1.65 -6.52 -16.63
N THR A 41 2.81 -7.16 -16.53
CA THR A 41 3.10 -8.43 -17.20
C THR A 41 3.76 -9.40 -16.23
N ILE A 42 3.42 -10.68 -16.32
CA ILE A 42 4.08 -11.76 -15.59
C ILE A 42 4.95 -12.53 -16.58
N SER A 43 6.25 -12.65 -16.29
CA SER A 43 7.17 -13.41 -17.13
C SER A 43 6.96 -14.93 -16.97
N THR A 44 7.52 -15.71 -17.90
CA THR A 44 7.53 -17.18 -17.81
C THR A 44 8.31 -17.71 -16.60
N THR A 45 9.17 -16.89 -15.99
CA THR A 45 9.95 -17.22 -14.79
C THR A 45 9.28 -16.76 -13.50
N GLY A 46 8.07 -16.19 -13.57
CA GLY A 46 7.33 -15.71 -12.41
C GLY A 46 7.74 -14.32 -11.91
N VAL A 47 8.51 -13.56 -12.70
CA VAL A 47 8.82 -12.15 -12.40
C VAL A 47 7.62 -11.29 -12.75
N ILE A 48 7.18 -10.45 -11.81
CA ILE A 48 6.10 -9.49 -12.04
C ILE A 48 6.72 -8.15 -12.45
N ILE A 49 6.38 -7.67 -13.64
CA ILE A 49 6.81 -6.36 -14.15
C ILE A 49 5.59 -5.45 -14.15
N ALA A 50 5.65 -4.37 -13.38
CA ALA A 50 4.55 -3.42 -13.26
C ALA A 50 5.04 -1.99 -13.52
N SER A 51 4.26 -1.22 -14.28
CA SER A 51 4.51 0.18 -14.60
C SER A 51 3.48 1.05 -13.89
N TYR A 52 3.95 2.09 -13.19
CA TYR A 52 3.10 2.99 -12.45
C TYR A 52 3.38 4.45 -12.81
N VAL A 53 2.33 5.28 -12.82
CA VAL A 53 2.47 6.74 -12.89
C VAL A 53 2.07 7.37 -11.55
N PRO A 54 2.61 8.55 -11.20
CA PRO A 54 2.16 9.29 -10.02
C PRO A 54 0.65 9.53 -10.03
N ALA A 55 -0.01 9.25 -8.91
CA ALA A 55 -1.45 9.44 -8.73
C ALA A 55 -1.79 10.40 -7.57
N GLY A 56 -0.86 11.30 -7.24
CA GLY A 56 -1.01 12.29 -6.19
C GLY A 56 -0.87 11.74 -4.77
N ASN A 57 -1.57 12.33 -3.82
CA ASN A 57 -1.48 11.95 -2.40
C ASN A 57 -2.11 10.58 -2.12
N VAL A 58 -1.58 9.90 -1.12
CA VAL A 58 -2.19 8.65 -0.62
C VAL A 58 -3.60 8.95 -0.10
N LYS A 59 -4.60 8.26 -0.66
CA LYS A 59 -5.97 8.31 -0.14
C LYS A 59 -6.04 7.44 1.10
N THR A 60 -6.25 8.06 2.26
CA THR A 60 -6.55 7.35 3.50
C THR A 60 -8.06 7.19 3.64
N GLY A 61 -8.48 6.11 4.30
CA GLY A 61 -9.87 5.84 4.62
C GLY A 61 -10.01 5.46 6.09
N SER A 62 -11.21 5.62 6.63
CA SER A 62 -11.57 5.08 7.93
C SER A 62 -12.32 3.77 7.73
N PHE A 63 -11.89 2.72 8.43
CA PHE A 63 -12.67 1.48 8.57
C PHE A 63 -13.64 1.55 9.76
N VAL A 64 -13.63 2.64 10.52
CA VAL A 64 -14.63 2.89 11.56
C VAL A 64 -15.93 3.27 10.85
N PRO A 65 -17.00 2.49 11.02
CA PRO A 65 -18.30 2.85 10.46
C PRO A 65 -18.80 4.15 11.11
N ASP A 66 -19.43 5.03 10.33
CA ASP A 66 -20.05 6.27 10.86
C ASP A 66 -21.10 5.99 11.95
N LYS A 67 -21.67 4.78 11.95
CA LYS A 67 -22.59 4.28 12.98
C LYS A 67 -22.13 2.93 13.50
N VAL A 68 -21.98 2.83 14.82
CA VAL A 68 -21.72 1.56 15.50
C VAL A 68 -22.96 0.67 15.36
N SER A 69 -22.76 -0.60 14.99
CA SER A 69 -23.86 -1.55 14.84
C SER A 69 -24.52 -1.89 16.18
N GLU A 70 -25.80 -2.22 16.15
CA GLU A 70 -26.55 -2.65 17.35
C GLU A 70 -25.91 -3.88 18.03
N ALA A 71 -25.34 -4.79 17.23
CA ALA A 71 -24.60 -5.93 17.73
C ALA A 71 -23.36 -5.52 18.55
N GLU A 72 -22.61 -4.52 18.07
CA GLU A 72 -21.44 -4.01 18.79
C GLU A 72 -21.82 -3.21 20.04
N ILE A 73 -22.91 -2.43 19.99
CA ILE A 73 -23.47 -1.75 21.18
C ILE A 73 -23.84 -2.79 22.26
N THR A 74 -24.49 -3.87 21.85
CA THR A 74 -24.89 -4.96 22.76
C THR A 74 -23.67 -5.64 23.37
N ARG A 75 -22.63 -5.92 22.58
CA ARG A 75 -21.37 -6.51 23.04
C ARG A 75 -20.69 -5.63 24.10
N ARG A 76 -20.60 -4.31 23.86
CA ARG A 76 -20.00 -3.34 24.78
C ARG A 76 -20.77 -3.25 26.11
N ASN A 77 -22.10 -3.22 26.04
CA ASN A 77 -22.95 -3.16 27.24
C ASN A 77 -22.86 -4.42 28.11
N LYS A 78 -22.60 -5.59 27.50
CA LYS A 78 -22.37 -6.83 28.25
C LYS A 78 -21.04 -6.78 29.00
N LEU A 79 -19.96 -6.37 28.32
CA LEU A 79 -18.62 -6.25 28.92
C LEU A 79 -18.56 -5.22 30.05
N ALA A 80 -19.35 -4.14 29.98
CA ALA A 80 -19.35 -3.08 30.99
C ALA A 80 -20.12 -3.43 32.29
N LYS A 81 -20.82 -4.58 32.30
CA LYS A 81 -21.59 -5.08 33.46
C LYS A 81 -20.87 -6.20 34.22
N GLU A 82 -19.70 -6.60 33.72
CA GLU A 82 -18.76 -7.53 34.37
C GLU A 82 -17.72 -6.72 35.16
#